data_AF-A0AAD8HW49-F1
#
_entry.id   AF-A0AAD8HW49-F1
#
_cell.length_a   1.000
_cell.length_b   1.000
_cell.length_c   1.000
_cell.angle_alpha   90.00
_cell.angle_beta   90.00
_cell.angle_gamma   90.00
#
_symmetry.space_group_name_H-M   'P 1'
#
loop_
_entity.id
_entity.type
_entity.pdbx_description
1 polymer ?
#
loop_
_entity_poly.entity_id
_entity_poly.type
_entity_poly.pdbx_seq_one_letter_code
_entity_poly.pdbx_strand_id
1 'polypeptide(L)'
;MKHQMNISKTDDYDSPRDFVGHGTHTSSIAAGNRVPFADYFGYTKGTASGIAPKARLVMYKMLFANGSYDAAAIDTLAGMDQAIEDGVDLMSLSLGFIDTPFYENPIALGAFAAMEKGIFVACSAGNGGPHAYTILNGAPWITAVGAGTVDREFAAGVTLGEGTVHVSGKSVYHENLLVSRVPIYFGHGNISKEICYAYSLDPKDVEGKYIFCDFRNETSVFQQRFEMYRTGAASAIYSSESGQFLMPWDFDMPFVTMIPKFGDLVKDYLLRTDDPTVSIKFQGTQLGTKPAPQVADFSSRGPDIRSHWILKPDILAPGVDVLAGWAPNRGSHVVGIAALLKATHRDWSSAAIRSFSLLSPFVSTFSSPPSFVGHKIRPSFSLLSPFVSTFSSPPSCRS
;
A
#
# COMPACT_ATOMS: atom_id res chain seq x y z
N MET A 1 -21.94 29.30 -0.93
CA MET A 1 -21.16 29.55 0.32
C MET A 1 -19.72 29.15 0.04
N LYS A 2 -18.79 30.10 0.01
CA LYS A 2 -17.35 29.83 -0.19
C LYS A 2 -16.74 29.33 1.11
N HIS A 3 -16.84 28.03 1.38
CA HIS A 3 -15.89 27.38 2.26
C HIS A 3 -14.72 26.89 1.41
N GLN A 4 -13.79 27.79 1.09
CA GLN A 4 -12.47 27.37 0.67
C GLN A 4 -11.83 26.70 1.88
N MET A 5 -11.74 25.37 1.85
CA MET A 5 -10.96 24.65 2.85
C MET A 5 -9.50 25.12 2.76
N ASN A 6 -8.88 25.29 3.91
CA ASN A 6 -7.48 25.67 3.98
C ASN A 6 -6.63 24.44 3.60
N ILE A 7 -6.24 24.34 2.34
CA ILE A 7 -5.40 23.25 1.82
C ILE A 7 -4.07 23.25 2.58
N SER A 8 -3.59 22.07 2.97
CA SER A 8 -2.31 21.94 3.68
C SER A 8 -1.20 22.56 2.85
N LYS A 9 -0.43 23.48 3.44
CA LYS A 9 0.75 24.07 2.79
C LYS A 9 2.00 23.20 2.95
N THR A 10 1.99 22.28 3.93
CA THR A 10 3.10 21.37 4.22
C THR A 10 2.93 20.04 3.50
N ASP A 11 1.69 19.58 3.41
CA ASP A 11 1.35 18.24 2.94
C ASP A 11 0.50 18.26 1.67
N ASP A 12 0.41 19.42 0.99
CA ASP A 12 -0.25 19.53 -0.30
C ASP A 12 0.10 20.84 -1.05
N TYR A 13 -0.46 20.96 -2.25
CA TYR A 13 -0.44 22.17 -3.05
C TYR A 13 -1.87 22.62 -3.38
N ASP A 14 -2.17 23.89 -3.12
CA ASP A 14 -3.35 24.60 -3.64
C ASP A 14 -3.15 24.91 -5.13
N SER A 15 -3.10 23.85 -5.92
CA SER A 15 -2.90 23.84 -7.37
C SER A 15 -3.17 22.42 -7.89
N PRO A 16 -3.31 22.21 -9.21
CA PRO A 16 -3.41 20.87 -9.80
C PRO A 16 -2.13 20.03 -9.66
N ARG A 17 -1.05 20.56 -9.06
CA ARG A 17 0.19 19.80 -8.83
C ARG A 17 -0.07 18.62 -7.90
N ASP A 18 0.36 17.44 -8.34
CA ASP A 18 0.33 16.21 -7.56
C ASP A 18 1.35 16.27 -6.42
N PHE A 19 0.88 16.07 -5.18
CA PHE A 19 1.73 16.01 -3.99
C PHE A 19 2.09 14.58 -3.59
N VAL A 20 1.23 13.60 -3.92
CA VAL A 20 1.33 12.21 -3.43
C VAL A 20 2.05 11.32 -4.43
N GLY A 21 1.76 11.48 -5.73
CA GLY A 21 2.32 10.67 -6.82
C GLY A 21 1.29 9.79 -7.53
N HIS A 22 0.13 9.51 -6.92
CA HIS A 22 -0.89 8.62 -7.47
C HIS A 22 -1.44 9.13 -8.83
N GLY A 23 -1.75 10.43 -8.93
CA GLY A 23 -2.24 11.02 -10.18
C GLY A 23 -1.18 11.02 -11.29
N THR A 24 0.08 11.26 -10.93
CA THR A 24 1.22 11.17 -11.86
C THR A 24 1.43 9.74 -12.36
N HIS A 25 1.29 8.75 -11.46
CA HIS A 25 1.42 7.33 -11.78
C HIS A 25 0.33 6.87 -12.75
N THR A 26 -0.94 7.12 -12.44
CA THR A 26 -2.08 6.69 -13.27
C THR A 26 -2.12 7.40 -14.62
N SER A 27 -1.89 8.72 -14.67
CA SER A 27 -1.90 9.48 -15.93
C SER A 27 -0.77 9.07 -16.87
N SER A 28 0.41 8.73 -16.34
CA SER A 28 1.53 8.25 -17.15
C SER A 28 1.34 6.82 -17.66
N ILE A 29 0.60 5.96 -16.95
CA ILE A 29 0.16 4.66 -17.48
C ILE A 29 -0.80 4.85 -18.66
N ALA A 30 -1.74 5.79 -18.55
CA ALA A 30 -2.72 6.05 -19.60
C ALA A 30 -2.06 6.65 -20.85
N ALA A 31 -1.36 7.77 -20.70
CA ALA A 31 -0.87 8.58 -21.83
C ALA A 31 0.53 9.17 -21.63
N GLY A 32 1.35 8.57 -20.77
CA GLY A 32 2.75 8.98 -20.60
C GLY A 32 3.54 8.85 -21.91
N ASN A 33 4.35 9.87 -22.21
CA ASN A 33 5.25 9.81 -23.35
C ASN A 33 6.36 8.77 -23.10
N ARG A 34 7.09 8.38 -24.16
CA ARG A 34 8.20 7.44 -24.06
C ARG A 34 9.36 8.03 -23.27
N VAL A 35 9.73 7.36 -22.18
CA VAL A 35 10.88 7.71 -21.33
C VAL A 35 11.87 6.55 -21.36
N PRO A 36 13.00 6.69 -22.08
CA PRO A 36 14.04 5.66 -22.08
C PRO A 36 14.76 5.62 -20.72
N PHE A 37 15.36 4.48 -20.40
CA PHE A 37 16.10 4.25 -19.16
C PHE A 37 15.26 4.48 -17.89
N ALA A 38 13.96 4.21 -17.96
CA ALA A 38 13.10 4.19 -16.81
C ALA A 38 13.34 2.90 -16.00
N ASP A 39 13.44 3.05 -14.69
CA ASP A 39 13.55 1.95 -13.74
C ASP A 39 12.97 2.37 -12.39
N TYR A 40 12.72 1.38 -11.54
CA TYR A 40 12.46 1.60 -10.13
C TYR A 40 13.70 1.13 -9.38
N PHE A 41 14.60 2.05 -9.02
CA PHE A 41 15.87 1.75 -8.33
C PHE A 41 16.67 0.57 -8.91
N GLY A 42 16.67 0.41 -10.24
CA GLY A 42 17.35 -0.68 -10.94
C GLY A 42 16.49 -1.92 -11.22
N TYR A 43 15.30 -2.04 -10.65
CA TYR A 43 14.29 -2.99 -11.12
C TYR A 43 13.66 -2.50 -12.43
N THR A 44 13.18 -3.41 -13.28
CA THR A 44 12.37 -3.07 -14.46
C THR A 44 13.01 -2.10 -15.46
N LYS A 45 14.33 -2.17 -15.63
CA LYS A 45 15.04 -1.29 -16.58
C LYS A 45 14.47 -1.42 -17.99
N GLY A 46 14.06 -0.31 -18.56
CA GLY A 46 13.49 -0.29 -19.90
C GLY A 46 13.08 1.09 -20.38
N THR A 47 12.14 1.11 -21.33
CA THR A 47 11.47 2.34 -21.76
C THR A 47 10.05 2.33 -21.21
N ALA A 48 9.72 3.30 -20.35
CA ALA A 48 8.34 3.49 -19.89
C ALA A 48 7.54 4.23 -20.96
N SER A 49 6.27 3.84 -21.15
CA SER A 49 5.34 4.49 -22.07
C SER A 49 3.93 4.20 -21.59
N GLY A 50 3.04 5.19 -21.70
CA GLY A 50 1.61 4.96 -21.54
C GLY A 50 1.04 4.12 -22.69
N ILE A 51 -0.18 3.63 -22.50
CA ILE A 51 -0.93 2.88 -23.52
C ILE A 51 -1.21 3.75 -24.76
N ALA A 52 -1.55 5.03 -24.55
CA ALA A 52 -1.83 6.01 -25.59
C ALA A 52 -0.89 7.22 -25.48
N PRO A 53 0.41 7.10 -25.81
CA PRO A 53 1.42 8.15 -25.56
C PRO A 53 1.21 9.44 -26.37
N LYS A 54 0.28 9.44 -27.34
CA LYS A 54 -0.09 10.62 -28.15
C LYS A 54 -1.41 11.26 -27.70
N ALA A 55 -2.13 10.66 -26.76
CA ALA A 55 -3.33 11.26 -26.20
C ALA A 55 -2.98 12.53 -25.43
N ARG A 56 -3.94 13.45 -25.34
CA ARG A 56 -3.82 14.65 -24.51
C ARG A 56 -4.33 14.31 -23.11
N LEU A 57 -3.67 14.86 -22.10
CA LEU A 57 -4.07 14.72 -20.70
C LEU A 57 -4.67 16.05 -20.24
N VAL A 58 -5.83 15.96 -19.59
CA VAL A 58 -6.44 17.06 -18.83
C VAL A 58 -6.61 16.56 -17.40
N MET A 59 -6.06 17.30 -16.44
CA MET A 59 -5.93 16.84 -15.06
C MET A 59 -6.88 17.62 -14.14
N TYR A 60 -7.79 16.90 -13.51
CA TYR A 60 -8.70 17.42 -12.49
C TYR A 60 -8.29 16.84 -11.13
N LYS A 61 -7.69 17.66 -10.28
CA LYS A 61 -7.28 17.24 -8.92
C LYS A 61 -8.46 17.43 -7.96
N MET A 62 -9.03 16.32 -7.52
CA MET A 62 -10.24 16.28 -6.68
C MET A 62 -9.96 15.87 -5.23
N LEU A 63 -8.75 15.39 -4.94
CA LEU A 63 -8.35 14.94 -3.61
C LEU A 63 -7.17 15.76 -3.09
N PHE A 64 -7.29 16.17 -1.83
CA PHE A 64 -6.29 16.93 -1.10
C PHE A 64 -6.03 16.29 0.27
N ALA A 65 -4.81 16.43 0.80
CA ALA A 65 -4.34 15.72 2.00
C ALA A 65 -5.21 15.93 3.25
N ASN A 66 -5.78 17.13 3.41
CA ASN A 66 -6.66 17.47 4.54
C ASN A 66 -8.14 17.55 4.14
N GLY A 67 -8.50 17.00 2.97
CA GLY A 67 -9.89 16.96 2.50
C GLY A 67 -10.73 15.99 3.33
N SER A 68 -11.95 16.38 3.68
CA SER A 68 -12.93 15.44 4.22
C SER A 68 -13.48 14.51 3.14
N TYR A 69 -14.12 13.42 3.54
CA TYR A 69 -14.82 12.52 2.62
C TYR A 69 -15.85 13.27 1.78
N ASP A 70 -16.67 14.10 2.43
CA ASP A 70 -17.71 14.89 1.76
C ASP A 70 -17.12 15.90 0.78
N ALA A 71 -15.99 16.53 1.15
CA ALA A 71 -15.31 17.44 0.24
C ALA A 71 -14.78 16.70 -0.99
N ALA A 72 -14.15 15.53 -0.81
CA ALA A 72 -13.70 14.71 -1.94
C ALA A 72 -14.86 14.28 -2.84
N ALA A 73 -16.03 13.95 -2.26
CA ALA A 73 -17.23 13.61 -3.02
C ALA A 73 -17.74 14.79 -3.87
N ILE A 74 -17.83 15.98 -3.26
CA ILE A 74 -18.25 17.21 -3.93
C ILE A 74 -17.25 17.61 -5.02
N ASP A 75 -15.96 17.62 -4.71
CA ASP A 75 -14.89 17.98 -5.65
C ASP A 75 -14.80 16.98 -6.80
N THR A 76 -15.08 15.69 -6.54
CA THR A 76 -15.15 14.67 -7.60
C THR A 76 -16.29 14.97 -8.57
N LEU A 77 -17.49 15.25 -8.05
CA LEU A 77 -18.63 15.57 -8.90
C LEU A 77 -18.36 16.86 -9.70
N ALA A 78 -17.81 17.90 -9.06
CA ALA A 78 -17.45 19.15 -9.72
C ALA A 78 -16.36 18.96 -10.81
N GLY A 79 -15.34 18.15 -10.54
CA GLY A 79 -14.30 17.87 -11.52
C GLY A 79 -14.80 17.02 -12.69
N MET A 80 -15.75 16.10 -12.46
CA MET A 80 -16.42 15.36 -13.54
C MET A 80 -17.30 16.30 -14.38
N ASP A 81 -18.08 17.18 -13.74
CA ASP A 81 -18.91 18.17 -14.45
C ASP A 81 -18.06 19.10 -15.33
N GLN A 82 -16.95 19.61 -14.79
CA GLN A 82 -16.01 20.42 -15.57
C GLN A 82 -15.39 19.63 -16.73
N ALA A 83 -15.05 18.35 -16.53
CA ALA A 83 -14.52 17.50 -17.59
C ALA A 83 -15.54 17.26 -18.72
N ILE A 84 -16.83 17.16 -18.40
CA ILE A 84 -17.91 17.09 -19.39
C ILE A 84 -17.98 18.41 -20.18
N GLU A 85 -17.96 19.56 -19.48
CA GLU A 85 -18.02 20.89 -20.12
C GLU A 85 -16.82 21.13 -21.04
N ASP A 86 -15.63 20.72 -20.61
CA ASP A 86 -14.40 20.83 -21.38
C ASP A 86 -14.37 19.89 -22.61
N GLY A 87 -15.33 18.95 -22.71
CA GLY A 87 -15.51 18.08 -23.86
C GLY A 87 -14.47 16.97 -23.98
N VAL A 88 -14.06 16.36 -22.85
CA VAL A 88 -13.13 15.23 -22.88
C VAL A 88 -13.74 14.00 -23.55
N ASP A 89 -12.92 13.19 -24.23
CA ASP A 89 -13.39 11.94 -24.88
C ASP A 89 -13.61 10.80 -23.87
N LEU A 90 -12.82 10.79 -22.78
CA LEU A 90 -12.77 9.71 -21.80
C LEU A 90 -12.34 10.25 -20.43
N MET A 91 -12.91 9.69 -19.37
CA MET A 91 -12.49 9.90 -17.99
C MET A 91 -11.90 8.62 -17.39
N SER A 92 -10.75 8.74 -16.74
CA SER A 92 -10.09 7.65 -16.02
C SER A 92 -10.02 7.98 -14.53
N LEU A 93 -10.85 7.32 -13.73
CA LEU A 93 -10.96 7.54 -12.29
C LEU A 93 -10.43 6.32 -11.52
N SER A 94 -9.18 6.37 -11.09
CA SER A 94 -8.64 5.42 -10.11
C SER A 94 -9.06 5.86 -8.69
N LEU A 95 -10.37 5.97 -8.47
CA LEU A 95 -11.01 6.45 -7.25
C LEU A 95 -12.26 5.62 -6.98
N GLY A 96 -12.65 5.50 -5.72
CA GLY A 96 -13.89 4.87 -5.31
C GLY A 96 -14.42 5.49 -4.02
N PHE A 97 -15.74 5.49 -3.88
CA PHE A 97 -16.46 5.86 -2.66
C PHE A 97 -17.10 4.61 -2.07
N ILE A 98 -17.49 4.63 -0.79
CA ILE A 98 -18.23 3.52 -0.20
C ILE A 98 -19.51 3.27 -1.02
N ASP A 99 -19.97 2.03 -1.07
CA ASP A 99 -21.18 1.72 -1.83
C ASP A 99 -22.41 2.40 -1.21
N THR A 100 -23.01 3.30 -1.99
CA THR A 100 -24.25 4.02 -1.70
C THR A 100 -25.20 3.84 -2.88
N PRO A 101 -26.52 4.09 -2.72
CA PRO A 101 -27.41 4.13 -3.88
C PRO A 101 -26.84 5.01 -5.00
N PHE A 102 -27.00 4.62 -6.26
CA PHE A 102 -26.33 5.31 -7.38
C PHE A 102 -26.62 6.82 -7.46
N TYR A 103 -27.79 7.25 -6.99
CA TYR A 103 -28.17 8.67 -6.96
C TYR A 103 -27.54 9.46 -5.80
N GLU A 104 -26.83 8.80 -4.88
CA GLU A 104 -26.04 9.40 -3.80
C GLU A 104 -24.52 9.23 -4.01
N ASN A 105 -24.12 8.32 -4.91
CA ASN A 105 -22.71 8.10 -5.21
C ASN A 105 -22.19 9.15 -6.21
N PRO A 106 -21.17 9.95 -5.84
CA PRO A 106 -20.72 11.07 -6.68
C PRO A 106 -20.14 10.61 -8.02
N ILE A 107 -19.42 9.48 -8.05
CA ILE A 107 -18.87 8.91 -9.28
C ILE A 107 -20.00 8.36 -10.15
N ALA A 108 -20.96 7.63 -9.57
CA ALA A 108 -22.08 7.09 -10.34
C ALA A 108 -22.92 8.21 -10.97
N LEU A 109 -23.23 9.28 -10.23
CA LEU A 109 -23.93 10.45 -10.74
C LEU A 109 -23.16 11.13 -11.89
N GLY A 110 -21.90 11.48 -11.66
CA GLY A 110 -21.07 12.14 -12.67
C GLY A 110 -20.88 11.25 -13.92
N ALA A 111 -20.71 9.94 -13.73
CA ALA A 111 -20.53 9.01 -14.83
C ALA A 111 -21.81 8.82 -15.64
N PHE A 112 -22.99 8.91 -15.03
CA PHE A 112 -24.26 8.86 -15.74
C PHE A 112 -24.39 10.07 -16.67
N ALA A 113 -24.11 11.27 -16.15
CA ALA A 113 -24.11 12.50 -16.95
C ALA A 113 -23.08 12.46 -18.09
N ALA A 114 -21.88 11.93 -17.83
CA ALA A 114 -20.85 11.73 -18.85
C ALA A 114 -21.31 10.77 -19.96
N MET A 115 -21.94 9.65 -19.59
CA MET A 115 -22.50 8.69 -20.54
C MET A 115 -23.58 9.32 -21.42
N GLU A 116 -24.47 10.15 -20.89
CA GLU A 116 -25.49 10.86 -21.68
C GLU A 116 -24.89 11.80 -22.74
N LYS A 117 -23.65 12.24 -22.54
CA LYS A 117 -22.87 13.03 -23.50
C LYS A 117 -21.95 12.19 -24.38
N GLY A 118 -21.98 10.87 -24.26
CA GLY A 118 -21.14 9.96 -25.03
C GLY A 118 -19.69 9.86 -24.55
N ILE A 119 -19.39 10.33 -23.34
CA ILE A 119 -18.05 10.29 -22.73
C ILE A 119 -17.86 8.97 -22.01
N PHE A 120 -16.79 8.24 -22.33
CA PHE A 120 -16.49 6.95 -21.71
C PHE A 120 -15.89 7.12 -20.32
N VAL A 121 -16.35 6.36 -19.32
CA VAL A 121 -15.84 6.42 -17.94
C VAL A 121 -15.27 5.07 -17.52
N ALA A 122 -13.98 5.05 -17.22
CA ALA A 122 -13.29 3.91 -16.64
C ALA A 122 -12.97 4.17 -15.17
N CYS A 123 -13.35 3.23 -14.30
CA CYS A 123 -13.02 3.29 -12.87
C CYS A 123 -12.33 2.01 -12.41
N SER A 124 -11.48 2.10 -11.39
CA SER A 124 -10.95 0.90 -10.72
C SER A 124 -12.07 0.17 -9.97
N ALA A 125 -12.08 -1.16 -9.98
CA ALA A 125 -13.05 -1.94 -9.19
C ALA A 125 -12.88 -1.75 -7.67
N GLY A 126 -11.66 -1.46 -7.22
CA GLY A 126 -11.29 -1.32 -5.80
C GLY A 126 -10.25 -2.34 -5.38
N ASN A 127 -9.68 -2.13 -4.18
CA ASN A 127 -8.62 -2.96 -3.59
C ASN A 127 -9.09 -3.69 -2.31
N GLY A 128 -10.40 -3.94 -2.20
CA GLY A 128 -11.03 -4.55 -1.02
C GLY A 128 -11.25 -6.06 -1.12
N GLY A 129 -10.70 -6.72 -2.14
CA GLY A 129 -10.77 -8.18 -2.31
C GLY A 129 -10.08 -8.95 -1.17
N PRO A 130 -10.08 -10.30 -1.21
CA PRO A 130 -10.55 -11.15 -2.32
C PRO A 130 -12.02 -11.58 -2.20
N HIS A 131 -12.71 -11.21 -1.12
CA HIS A 131 -14.07 -11.65 -0.87
C HIS A 131 -15.09 -11.02 -1.84
N ALA A 132 -16.22 -11.71 -2.06
CA ALA A 132 -17.33 -11.20 -2.87
C ALA A 132 -17.92 -9.91 -2.30
N TYR A 133 -18.63 -9.14 -3.14
CA TYR A 133 -19.30 -7.88 -2.76
C TYR A 133 -18.36 -6.78 -2.24
N THR A 134 -17.16 -6.71 -2.80
CA THR A 134 -16.13 -5.73 -2.40
C THR A 134 -15.88 -4.65 -3.46
N ILE A 135 -16.60 -4.70 -4.58
CA ILE A 135 -16.53 -3.70 -5.65
C ILE A 135 -17.14 -2.36 -5.22
N LEU A 136 -16.50 -1.25 -5.60
CA LEU A 136 -16.94 0.11 -5.26
C LEU A 136 -17.63 0.85 -6.42
N ASN A 137 -17.22 0.56 -7.66
CA ASN A 137 -17.69 1.27 -8.86
C ASN A 137 -18.57 0.37 -9.73
N GLY A 138 -19.63 -0.19 -9.13
CA GLY A 138 -20.47 -1.21 -9.76
C GLY A 138 -21.58 -0.68 -10.69
N ALA A 139 -21.71 0.64 -10.86
CA ALA A 139 -22.80 1.20 -11.67
C ALA A 139 -22.74 0.69 -13.14
N PRO A 140 -23.89 0.38 -13.77
CA PRO A 140 -23.93 -0.22 -15.11
C PRO A 140 -23.22 0.57 -16.20
N TRP A 141 -23.23 1.90 -16.10
CA TRP A 141 -22.64 2.83 -17.07
C TRP A 141 -21.16 3.15 -16.82
N ILE A 142 -20.55 2.55 -15.79
CA ILE A 142 -19.12 2.65 -15.51
C ILE A 142 -18.42 1.39 -16.01
N THR A 143 -17.29 1.53 -16.69
CA THR A 143 -16.39 0.39 -16.92
C THR A 143 -15.49 0.18 -15.71
N ALA A 144 -15.80 -0.82 -14.89
CA ALA A 144 -15.04 -1.21 -13.72
C ALA A 144 -13.92 -2.17 -14.09
N VAL A 145 -12.68 -1.79 -13.78
CA VAL A 145 -11.47 -2.53 -14.14
C VAL A 145 -10.87 -3.23 -12.92
N GLY A 146 -10.75 -4.55 -12.99
CA GLY A 146 -10.03 -5.36 -12.00
C GLY A 146 -8.52 -5.35 -12.24
N ALA A 147 -7.75 -5.57 -11.18
CA ALA A 147 -6.28 -5.63 -11.23
C ALA A 147 -5.79 -7.06 -11.49
N GLY A 148 -4.96 -7.23 -12.51
CA GLY A 148 -4.28 -8.47 -12.86
C GLY A 148 -2.76 -8.38 -12.73
N THR A 149 -2.12 -9.51 -12.48
CA THR A 149 -0.67 -9.64 -12.54
C THR A 149 -0.17 -9.60 -13.99
N VAL A 150 1.12 -9.28 -14.14
CA VAL A 150 1.88 -9.46 -15.38
C VAL A 150 2.85 -10.63 -15.22
N ASP A 151 3.48 -11.07 -16.30
CA ASP A 151 4.51 -12.13 -16.31
C ASP A 151 5.86 -11.65 -15.77
N ARG A 152 5.86 -10.55 -15.01
CA ARG A 152 7.03 -9.94 -14.39
C ARG A 152 6.91 -10.01 -12.87
N GLU A 153 8.03 -10.30 -12.23
CA GLU A 153 8.12 -10.37 -10.78
C GLU A 153 9.41 -9.69 -10.27
N PHE A 154 9.27 -8.90 -9.21
CA PHE A 154 10.41 -8.34 -8.49
C PHE A 154 10.93 -9.37 -7.51
N ALA A 155 12.05 -9.99 -7.86
CA ALA A 155 12.57 -11.15 -7.20
C ALA A 155 13.75 -10.84 -6.28
N ALA A 156 13.81 -11.54 -5.15
CA ALA A 156 14.99 -11.65 -4.32
C ALA A 156 15.44 -13.11 -4.29
N GLY A 157 16.69 -13.35 -4.70
CA GLY A 157 17.27 -14.69 -4.69
C GLY A 157 17.75 -15.03 -3.29
N VAL A 158 17.18 -16.08 -2.68
CA VAL A 158 17.54 -16.55 -1.34
C VAL A 158 18.30 -17.87 -1.46
N THR A 159 19.47 -17.93 -0.84
CA THR A 159 20.33 -19.11 -0.81
C THR A 159 20.66 -19.48 0.63
N LEU A 160 20.44 -20.74 1.00
CA LEU A 160 20.74 -21.27 2.34
C LEU A 160 21.71 -22.46 2.26
N GLY A 161 22.46 -22.69 3.35
CA GLY A 161 23.34 -23.86 3.49
C GLY A 161 24.38 -23.99 2.39
N GLU A 162 25.09 -22.90 2.08
CA GLU A 162 26.13 -22.87 1.02
C GLU A 162 25.66 -23.32 -0.37
N GLY A 163 24.37 -23.15 -0.69
CA GLY A 163 23.81 -23.54 -1.99
C GLY A 163 22.99 -24.83 -1.96
N THR A 164 22.79 -25.42 -0.77
CA THR A 164 21.91 -26.58 -0.61
C THR A 164 20.46 -26.26 -0.96
N VAL A 165 19.99 -25.05 -0.60
CA VAL A 165 18.64 -24.57 -0.90
C VAL A 165 18.71 -23.25 -1.65
N HIS A 166 18.06 -23.21 -2.81
CA HIS A 166 17.90 -22.00 -3.63
C HIS A 166 16.41 -21.77 -3.87
N VAL A 167 15.90 -20.65 -3.36
CA VAL A 167 14.50 -20.24 -3.57
C VAL A 167 14.45 -18.79 -4.04
N SER A 168 13.42 -18.49 -4.83
CA SER A 168 13.12 -17.13 -5.26
C SER A 168 11.95 -16.62 -4.44
N GLY A 169 12.14 -15.52 -3.73
CA GLY A 169 11.06 -14.75 -3.13
C GLY A 169 10.82 -13.43 -3.86
N LYS A 170 9.87 -12.65 -3.36
CA LYS A 170 9.52 -11.31 -3.84
C LYS A 170 10.10 -10.24 -2.93
N SER A 171 10.62 -9.17 -3.53
CA SER A 171 11.03 -7.96 -2.81
C SER A 171 11.13 -6.77 -3.75
N VAL A 172 10.72 -5.59 -3.28
CA VAL A 172 10.95 -4.30 -3.97
C VAL A 172 11.89 -3.39 -3.18
N TYR A 173 12.74 -3.98 -2.34
CA TYR A 173 13.75 -3.25 -1.59
C TYR A 173 14.69 -2.49 -2.54
N HIS A 174 14.82 -1.19 -2.32
CA HIS A 174 15.36 -0.23 -3.30
C HIS A 174 16.89 -0.25 -3.43
N GLU A 175 17.64 -0.93 -2.57
CA GLU A 175 19.10 -0.99 -2.68
C GLU A 175 19.59 -2.28 -3.34
N ASN A 176 20.67 -2.18 -4.12
CA ASN A 176 21.37 -3.34 -4.70
C ASN A 176 22.20 -4.04 -3.63
N LEU A 177 21.50 -4.67 -2.70
CA LEU A 177 22.10 -5.31 -1.55
C LEU A 177 22.37 -6.79 -1.86
N LEU A 178 23.62 -7.20 -1.69
CA LEU A 178 24.02 -8.60 -1.63
C LEU A 178 24.47 -8.89 -0.21
N VAL A 179 23.71 -9.76 0.46
CA VAL A 179 24.01 -10.21 1.80
C VAL A 179 24.50 -11.64 1.71
N SER A 180 25.61 -11.95 2.40
CA SER A 180 26.19 -13.29 2.38
C SER A 180 26.40 -13.81 3.79
N ARG A 181 25.97 -15.05 4.01
CA ARG A 181 26.24 -15.85 5.22
C ARG A 181 25.87 -15.14 6.52
N VAL A 182 24.69 -14.52 6.54
CA VAL A 182 24.15 -13.91 7.77
C VAL A 182 23.39 -14.95 8.57
N PRO A 183 23.55 -15.00 9.91
CA PRO A 183 22.76 -15.90 10.74
C PRO A 183 21.26 -15.64 10.59
N ILE A 184 20.49 -16.71 10.52
CA ILE A 184 19.02 -16.65 10.45
C ILE A 184 18.41 -17.33 11.66
N TYR A 185 17.42 -16.68 12.27
CA TYR A 185 16.70 -17.15 13.44
C TYR A 185 15.33 -17.72 13.04
N PHE A 186 14.97 -18.84 13.65
CA PHE A 186 13.63 -19.40 13.61
C PHE A 186 13.17 -19.75 15.02
N GLY A 187 11.95 -19.33 15.36
CA GLY A 187 11.35 -19.52 16.68
C GLY A 187 10.90 -20.93 17.00
N HIS A 188 11.66 -21.95 16.59
CA HIS A 188 11.26 -23.36 16.64
C HIS A 188 10.80 -23.77 18.05
N GLY A 189 9.69 -24.51 18.12
CA GLY A 189 9.13 -25.05 19.36
C GLY A 189 8.19 -24.08 20.09
N ASN A 190 8.01 -22.86 19.57
CA ASN A 190 7.01 -21.91 20.04
C ASN A 190 6.25 -21.32 18.85
N ILE A 191 4.98 -21.69 18.69
CA ILE A 191 4.14 -21.28 17.55
C ILE A 191 4.12 -19.76 17.37
N SER A 192 4.00 -18.99 18.45
CA SER A 192 3.98 -17.52 18.37
C SER A 192 5.27 -16.96 17.83
N LYS A 193 6.43 -17.54 18.19
CA LYS A 193 7.74 -17.16 17.65
C LYS A 193 7.95 -17.67 16.23
N GLU A 194 7.46 -18.86 15.89
CA GLU A 194 7.55 -19.42 14.52
C GLU A 194 6.86 -18.51 13.49
N ILE A 195 5.72 -17.93 13.83
CA ILE A 195 4.96 -17.04 12.94
C ILE A 195 5.33 -15.56 13.11
N CYS A 196 6.30 -15.22 13.97
CA CYS A 196 6.66 -13.85 14.32
C CYS A 196 5.46 -13.00 14.77
N TYR A 197 4.62 -13.56 15.64
CA TYR A 197 3.45 -12.86 16.16
C TYR A 197 3.89 -11.59 16.92
N ALA A 198 3.04 -10.57 16.96
CA ALA A 198 3.36 -9.33 17.65
C ALA A 198 3.74 -9.59 19.12
N TYR A 199 4.87 -9.02 19.56
CA TYR A 199 5.47 -9.17 20.88
C TYR A 199 5.94 -10.59 21.27
N SER A 200 6.12 -11.50 20.30
CA SER A 200 6.53 -12.88 20.58
C SER A 200 8.04 -13.10 20.63
N LEU A 201 8.82 -12.33 19.85
CA LEU A 201 10.27 -12.51 19.70
C LEU A 201 11.04 -11.77 20.80
N ASP A 202 12.13 -12.37 21.29
CA ASP A 202 13.04 -11.66 22.19
C ASP A 202 14.05 -10.87 21.35
N PRO A 203 14.21 -9.55 21.56
CA PRO A 203 15.22 -8.75 20.86
C PRO A 203 16.63 -9.37 20.92
N LYS A 204 17.00 -10.03 22.04
CA LYS A 204 18.33 -10.65 22.19
C LYS A 204 18.52 -11.86 21.27
N ASP A 205 17.45 -12.57 20.96
CA ASP A 205 17.52 -13.77 20.11
C ASP A 205 17.79 -13.40 18.64
N VAL A 206 17.35 -12.20 18.22
CA VAL A 206 17.30 -11.77 16.81
C VAL A 206 18.21 -10.58 16.47
N GLU A 207 18.89 -10.00 17.45
CA GLU A 207 19.81 -8.87 17.25
C GLU A 207 20.88 -9.19 16.20
N GLY A 208 20.93 -8.40 15.12
CA GLY A 208 21.88 -8.58 14.02
C GLY A 208 21.62 -9.83 13.15
N LYS A 209 20.53 -10.55 13.37
CA LYS A 209 20.15 -11.75 12.62
C LYS A 209 18.99 -11.45 11.67
N TYR A 210 18.84 -12.34 10.70
CA TYR A 210 17.68 -12.38 9.82
C TYR A 210 16.63 -13.27 10.50
N ILE A 211 15.35 -13.00 10.31
CA ILE A 211 14.29 -13.84 10.89
C ILE A 211 13.54 -14.57 9.78
N PHE A 212 13.17 -15.82 10.02
CA PHE A 212 12.20 -16.54 9.21
C PHE A 212 10.88 -16.63 9.96
N CYS A 213 9.79 -16.20 9.30
CA CYS A 213 8.45 -16.25 9.84
C CYS A 213 7.60 -17.20 8.99
N ASP A 214 7.11 -18.24 9.63
CA ASP A 214 6.32 -19.30 8.99
C ASP A 214 4.88 -18.85 8.69
N PHE A 215 4.22 -19.54 7.77
CA PHE A 215 2.85 -19.28 7.37
C PHE A 215 1.87 -20.20 8.11
N ARG A 216 0.92 -19.62 8.87
CA ARG A 216 -0.18 -20.36 9.51
C ARG A 216 -1.57 -19.73 9.34
N ASN A 217 -1.71 -18.73 8.45
CA ASN A 217 -2.95 -17.98 8.27
C ASN A 217 -3.52 -17.34 9.57
N GLU A 218 -2.67 -17.08 10.55
CA GLU A 218 -3.03 -16.49 11.85
C GLU A 218 -2.54 -15.04 12.01
N THR A 219 -1.67 -14.58 11.10
CA THR A 219 -1.07 -13.24 11.14
C THR A 219 -0.77 -12.74 9.72
N SER A 220 -0.72 -11.43 9.55
CA SER A 220 -0.38 -10.78 8.28
C SER A 220 1.08 -10.33 8.27
N VAL A 221 1.64 -10.16 7.07
CA VAL A 221 3.00 -9.63 6.90
C VAL A 221 3.16 -8.27 7.57
N PHE A 222 2.10 -7.45 7.61
CA PHE A 222 2.11 -6.16 8.33
C PHE A 222 2.37 -6.32 9.84
N GLN A 223 1.74 -7.30 10.49
CA GLN A 223 1.98 -7.58 11.91
C GLN A 223 3.37 -8.18 12.14
N GLN A 224 3.81 -9.09 11.27
CA GLN A 224 5.16 -9.68 11.35
C GLN A 224 6.25 -8.63 11.14
N ARG A 225 6.00 -7.64 10.28
CA ARG A 225 6.87 -6.49 10.03
C ARG A 225 6.96 -5.58 11.25
N PHE A 226 5.84 -5.31 11.92
CA PHE A 226 5.85 -4.58 13.20
C PHE A 226 6.78 -5.26 14.22
N GLU A 227 6.71 -6.58 14.31
CA GLU A 227 7.55 -7.35 15.23
C GLU A 227 9.05 -7.29 14.87
N MET A 228 9.37 -7.35 13.57
CA MET A 228 10.74 -7.13 13.06
C MET A 228 11.30 -5.78 13.51
N TYR A 229 10.52 -4.68 13.39
CA TYR A 229 10.97 -3.36 13.87
C TYR A 229 11.18 -3.32 15.37
N ARG A 230 10.21 -3.84 16.12
CA ARG A 230 10.23 -3.78 17.58
C ARG A 230 11.45 -4.48 18.15
N THR A 231 11.83 -5.60 17.55
CA THR A 231 12.97 -6.39 17.99
C THR A 231 14.32 -5.90 17.46
N GLY A 232 14.33 -5.11 16.39
CA GLY A 232 15.56 -4.65 15.75
C GLY A 232 16.25 -5.74 14.92
N ALA A 233 15.49 -6.73 14.45
CA ALA A 233 15.99 -7.73 13.51
C ALA A 233 16.49 -7.05 12.22
N ALA A 234 17.57 -7.58 11.62
CA ALA A 234 18.25 -6.92 10.50
C ALA A 234 17.48 -7.05 9.17
N SER A 235 16.68 -8.10 9.02
CA SER A 235 15.87 -8.42 7.83
C SER A 235 14.92 -9.56 8.18
N ALA A 236 13.92 -9.80 7.32
CA ALA A 236 13.01 -10.92 7.44
C ALA A 236 12.79 -11.70 6.14
N ILE A 237 12.44 -12.97 6.29
CA ILE A 237 11.86 -13.82 5.26
C ILE A 237 10.48 -14.24 5.75
N TYR A 238 9.44 -13.75 5.08
CA TYR A 238 8.06 -14.06 5.39
C TYR A 238 7.54 -15.14 4.44
N SER A 239 7.14 -16.28 5.00
CA SER A 239 6.27 -17.22 4.30
C SER A 239 4.84 -16.66 4.35
N SER A 240 4.28 -16.35 3.20
CA SER A 240 2.92 -15.81 3.09
C SER A 240 2.30 -16.16 1.74
N GLU A 241 0.98 -16.19 1.67
CA GLU A 241 0.29 -16.32 0.39
C GLU A 241 0.68 -15.17 -0.55
N SER A 242 0.82 -15.48 -1.84
CA SER A 242 1.29 -14.53 -2.87
C SER A 242 0.39 -13.31 -3.08
N GLY A 243 -0.74 -13.23 -2.37
CA GLY A 243 -1.77 -12.20 -2.47
C GLY A 243 -1.57 -10.96 -1.60
N GLN A 244 -0.57 -10.93 -0.72
CA GLN A 244 -0.36 -9.77 0.16
C GLN A 244 -0.12 -8.49 -0.66
N PHE A 245 -0.98 -7.49 -0.45
CA PHE A 245 -0.84 -6.17 -1.03
C PHE A 245 0.21 -5.39 -0.23
N LEU A 246 1.45 -5.41 -0.70
CA LEU A 246 2.55 -4.62 -0.15
C LEU A 246 2.87 -3.48 -1.09
N MET A 247 3.09 -2.32 -0.51
CA MET A 247 3.43 -1.10 -1.22
C MET A 247 4.94 -0.90 -1.22
N PRO A 248 5.52 -0.18 -2.19
CA PRO A 248 6.95 0.11 -2.21
C PRO A 248 7.52 0.70 -0.91
N TRP A 249 6.76 1.56 -0.22
CA TRP A 249 7.16 2.12 1.08
C TRP A 249 7.08 1.13 2.24
N ASP A 250 6.46 -0.04 2.04
CA ASP A 250 6.55 -1.12 3.02
C ASP A 250 7.97 -1.71 3.07
N PHE A 251 8.78 -1.52 2.03
CA PHE A 251 10.16 -2.00 1.91
C PHE A 251 11.20 -0.91 2.24
N ASP A 252 11.02 -0.24 3.37
CA ASP A 252 12.03 0.62 4.03
C ASP A 252 13.14 -0.20 4.74
N MET A 253 12.88 -1.49 5.02
CA MET A 253 13.89 -2.47 5.45
C MET A 253 14.00 -3.62 4.44
N PRO A 254 15.17 -4.28 4.34
CA PRO A 254 15.31 -5.45 3.49
C PRO A 254 14.45 -6.58 4.07
N PHE A 255 13.48 -7.06 3.30
CA PHE A 255 12.83 -8.33 3.56
C PHE A 255 12.37 -8.98 2.26
N VAL A 256 12.09 -10.27 2.36
CA VAL A 256 11.63 -11.10 1.25
C VAL A 256 10.33 -11.78 1.65
N THR A 257 9.33 -11.75 0.77
CA THR A 257 8.13 -12.59 0.92
C THR A 257 8.22 -13.78 -0.02
N MET A 258 7.68 -14.93 0.37
CA MET A 258 7.65 -16.11 -0.48
C MET A 258 6.41 -16.94 -0.21
N ILE A 259 5.96 -17.67 -1.23
CA ILE A 259 4.84 -18.59 -1.10
C ILE A 259 5.16 -19.73 -0.12
N PRO A 260 4.14 -20.31 0.55
CA PRO A 260 4.35 -21.38 1.54
C PRO A 260 5.21 -22.53 1.04
N LYS A 261 5.04 -22.93 -0.23
CA LYS A 261 5.86 -23.96 -0.87
C LYS A 261 7.38 -23.71 -0.76
N PHE A 262 7.82 -22.46 -0.91
CA PHE A 262 9.24 -22.10 -0.75
C PHE A 262 9.59 -21.88 0.72
N GLY A 263 8.65 -21.35 1.51
CA GLY A 263 8.79 -21.22 2.96
C GLY A 263 9.05 -22.55 3.65
N ASP A 264 8.37 -23.63 3.24
CA ASP A 264 8.55 -24.98 3.77
C ASP A 264 9.97 -25.50 3.54
N LEU A 265 10.57 -25.21 2.38
CA LEU A 265 11.97 -25.58 2.10
C LEU A 265 12.95 -24.83 3.01
N VAL A 266 12.68 -23.55 3.27
CA VAL A 266 13.47 -22.75 4.20
C VAL A 266 13.32 -23.30 5.62
N LYS A 267 12.08 -23.58 6.05
CA LYS A 267 11.78 -24.18 7.36
C LYS A 267 12.49 -25.51 7.56
N ASP A 268 12.41 -26.43 6.60
CA ASP A 268 13.08 -27.73 6.66
C ASP A 268 14.59 -27.61 6.82
N TYR A 269 15.22 -26.63 6.15
CA TYR A 269 16.65 -26.35 6.32
C TYR A 269 16.97 -25.86 7.74
N LEU A 270 16.18 -24.94 8.27
CA LEU A 270 16.36 -24.36 9.60
C LEU A 270 16.19 -25.39 10.71
N LEU A 271 15.35 -26.41 10.51
CA LEU A 271 15.15 -27.50 11.47
C LEU A 271 16.27 -28.54 11.47
N ARG A 272 17.08 -28.61 10.42
CA ARG A 272 18.13 -29.63 10.24
C ARG A 272 19.55 -29.11 10.47
N THR A 273 19.70 -27.82 10.75
CA THR A 273 20.99 -27.14 10.82
C THR A 273 21.12 -26.40 12.15
N ASP A 274 22.18 -26.68 12.90
CA ASP A 274 22.39 -26.06 14.22
C ASP A 274 22.82 -24.58 14.11
N ASP A 275 23.55 -24.20 13.04
CA ASP A 275 23.99 -22.82 12.76
C ASP A 275 23.56 -22.37 11.35
N PRO A 276 22.27 -22.11 11.13
CA PRO A 276 21.77 -21.80 9.81
C PRO A 276 22.20 -20.40 9.36
N THR A 277 22.57 -20.30 8.08
CA THR A 277 22.91 -19.02 7.45
C THR A 277 22.14 -18.81 6.16
N VAL A 278 21.94 -17.54 5.81
CA VAL A 278 21.26 -17.12 4.59
C VAL A 278 22.10 -16.11 3.82
N SER A 279 22.02 -16.20 2.49
CA SER A 279 22.51 -15.19 1.57
C SER A 279 21.34 -14.72 0.71
N ILE A 280 21.17 -13.41 0.56
CA ILE A 280 20.07 -12.81 -0.20
C ILE A 280 20.63 -11.82 -1.21
N LYS A 281 20.18 -11.93 -2.46
CA LYS A 281 20.43 -10.96 -3.51
C LYS A 281 19.13 -10.25 -3.85
N PHE A 282 19.06 -8.96 -3.53
CA PHE A 282 17.94 -8.07 -3.88
C PHE A 282 18.10 -7.56 -5.34
N GLN A 283 17.11 -6.80 -5.82
CA GLN A 283 17.11 -6.21 -7.16
C GLN A 283 17.09 -7.20 -8.34
N GLY A 284 16.40 -8.32 -8.18
CA GLY A 284 16.06 -9.21 -9.30
C GLY A 284 14.80 -8.73 -10.03
N THR A 285 14.84 -8.75 -11.36
CA THR A 285 13.61 -8.69 -12.19
C THR A 285 13.53 -9.97 -13.00
N GLN A 286 12.50 -10.77 -12.77
CA GLN A 286 12.23 -11.99 -13.53
C GLN A 286 11.07 -11.73 -14.51
N LEU A 287 11.20 -12.28 -15.72
CA LEU A 287 10.19 -12.22 -16.78
C LEU A 287 9.74 -13.64 -17.14
N GLY A 288 8.53 -13.78 -17.68
CA GLY A 288 7.95 -15.07 -18.05
C GLY A 288 7.44 -15.89 -16.86
N THR A 289 7.11 -15.23 -15.74
CA THR A 289 6.54 -15.90 -14.56
C THR A 289 5.14 -16.43 -14.86
N LYS A 290 4.78 -17.56 -14.25
CA LYS A 290 3.49 -18.26 -14.47
C LYS A 290 2.84 -18.61 -13.14
N PRO A 291 1.50 -18.53 -13.03
CA PRO A 291 0.56 -18.09 -14.06
C PRO A 291 0.49 -16.56 -14.23
N ALA A 292 0.33 -16.07 -15.47
CA ALA A 292 0.09 -14.66 -15.77
C ALA A 292 -0.77 -14.53 -17.05
N PRO A 293 -1.79 -13.64 -17.08
CA PRO A 293 -2.26 -12.83 -15.96
C PRO A 293 -3.06 -13.67 -14.95
N GLN A 294 -2.99 -13.29 -13.69
CA GLN A 294 -3.83 -13.80 -12.60
C GLN A 294 -4.54 -12.61 -11.95
N VAL A 295 -5.81 -12.78 -11.56
CA VAL A 295 -6.50 -11.73 -10.80
C VAL A 295 -5.76 -11.50 -9.48
N ALA A 296 -5.40 -10.25 -9.21
CA ALA A 296 -4.75 -9.88 -7.97
C ALA A 296 -5.67 -10.18 -6.78
N ASP A 297 -5.08 -10.58 -5.66
CA ASP A 297 -5.83 -10.95 -4.46
C ASP A 297 -6.64 -9.78 -3.92
N PHE A 298 -6.00 -8.61 -3.80
CA PHE A 298 -6.66 -7.37 -3.38
C PHE A 298 -7.71 -6.85 -4.37
N SER A 299 -7.71 -7.30 -5.63
CA SER A 299 -8.68 -6.80 -6.62
C SER A 299 -10.09 -7.10 -6.13
N SER A 300 -10.88 -6.04 -5.91
CA SER A 300 -12.27 -6.14 -5.47
C SER A 300 -13.09 -7.04 -6.42
N ARG A 301 -14.02 -7.80 -5.83
CA ARG A 301 -14.87 -8.78 -6.53
C ARG A 301 -16.32 -8.33 -6.50
N GLY A 302 -17.02 -8.59 -7.58
CA GLY A 302 -18.47 -8.53 -7.59
C GLY A 302 -19.12 -9.70 -6.81
N PRO A 303 -20.45 -9.84 -6.91
CA PRO A 303 -21.37 -8.92 -7.58
C PRO A 303 -21.40 -7.53 -6.93
N ASP A 304 -21.86 -6.53 -7.68
CA ASP A 304 -22.22 -5.23 -7.12
C ASP A 304 -23.50 -5.37 -6.28
N ILE A 305 -23.58 -4.70 -5.12
CA ILE A 305 -24.72 -4.82 -4.18
C ILE A 305 -26.00 -4.16 -4.71
N ARG A 306 -25.87 -3.15 -5.58
CA ARG A 306 -27.02 -2.39 -6.11
C ARG A 306 -27.55 -2.98 -7.41
N SER A 307 -26.70 -3.63 -8.17
CA SER A 307 -26.98 -4.15 -9.51
C SER A 307 -26.50 -5.60 -9.68
N HIS A 308 -26.98 -6.50 -8.79
CA HIS A 308 -26.61 -7.93 -8.77
C HIS A 308 -26.77 -8.64 -10.14
N TRP A 309 -27.67 -8.15 -10.99
CA TRP A 309 -27.99 -8.72 -12.30
C TRP A 309 -26.97 -8.36 -13.39
N ILE A 310 -26.14 -7.33 -13.16
CA ILE A 310 -25.14 -6.84 -14.10
C ILE A 310 -23.77 -7.21 -13.52
N LEU A 311 -23.07 -8.11 -14.22
CA LEU A 311 -21.81 -8.64 -13.73
C LEU A 311 -20.73 -7.55 -13.72
N LYS A 312 -19.98 -7.52 -12.62
CA LYS A 312 -18.81 -6.66 -12.43
C LYS A 312 -17.69 -7.42 -11.70
N PRO A 313 -16.40 -7.04 -11.85
CA PRO A 313 -15.88 -6.03 -12.78
C PRO A 313 -16.05 -6.43 -14.24
N ASP A 314 -16.00 -5.46 -15.15
CA ASP A 314 -16.23 -5.69 -16.58
C ASP A 314 -15.02 -6.33 -17.27
N ILE A 315 -13.82 -5.88 -16.91
CA ILE A 315 -12.56 -6.30 -17.54
C ILE A 315 -11.42 -6.41 -16.52
N LEU A 316 -10.37 -7.14 -16.90
CA LEU A 316 -9.12 -7.26 -16.15
C LEU A 316 -8.00 -6.52 -16.91
N ALA A 317 -7.16 -5.77 -16.20
CA ALA A 317 -5.99 -5.10 -16.77
C ALA A 317 -4.75 -5.23 -15.86
N PRO A 318 -3.53 -5.06 -16.39
CA PRO A 318 -2.31 -5.01 -15.57
C PRO A 318 -2.40 -3.96 -14.45
N GLY A 319 -2.37 -4.41 -13.19
CA GLY A 319 -2.54 -3.54 -12.02
C GLY A 319 -1.62 -3.88 -10.85
N VAL A 320 -0.74 -4.87 -11.01
CA VAL A 320 0.25 -5.27 -9.99
C VAL A 320 1.64 -4.88 -10.47
N ASP A 321 2.41 -4.22 -9.60
CA ASP A 321 3.83 -3.91 -9.83
C ASP A 321 4.12 -3.12 -11.12
N VAL A 322 3.23 -2.18 -11.48
CA VAL A 322 3.34 -1.37 -12.71
C VAL A 322 4.28 -0.18 -12.49
N LEU A 323 5.37 -0.13 -13.27
CA LEU A 323 6.29 1.01 -13.32
C LEU A 323 5.65 2.17 -14.08
N ALA A 324 5.63 3.36 -13.48
CA ALA A 324 5.13 4.58 -14.10
C ALA A 324 5.79 5.84 -13.51
N GLY A 325 5.37 7.02 -13.98
CA GLY A 325 5.84 8.30 -13.45
C GLY A 325 5.47 8.48 -11.97
N TRP A 326 6.32 9.18 -11.22
CA TRP A 326 6.11 9.45 -9.80
C TRP A 326 6.51 10.88 -9.46
N ALA A 327 5.88 11.47 -8.45
CA ALA A 327 6.19 12.83 -8.02
C ALA A 327 7.55 12.86 -7.28
N PRO A 328 8.52 13.71 -7.69
CA PRO A 328 9.88 13.72 -7.13
C PRO A 328 10.00 14.52 -5.83
N ASN A 329 8.88 14.93 -5.24
CA ASN A 329 8.82 15.85 -4.09
C ASN A 329 8.83 15.12 -2.73
N ARG A 330 8.73 13.79 -2.72
CA ARG A 330 8.84 12.97 -1.52
C ARG A 330 9.97 11.97 -1.72
N GLY A 331 10.83 11.83 -0.70
CA GLY A 331 11.74 10.69 -0.64
C GLY A 331 10.89 9.42 -0.57
N SER A 332 10.91 8.61 -1.63
CA SER A 332 10.08 7.41 -1.75
C SER A 332 10.43 6.33 -0.72
N HIS A 333 11.59 6.46 -0.08
CA HIS A 333 12.07 5.60 0.99
C HIS A 333 12.76 6.46 2.04
N VAL A 334 12.24 6.45 3.26
CA VAL A 334 13.05 6.82 4.42
C VAL A 334 14.04 5.67 4.57
N VAL A 335 15.24 5.81 3.99
CA VAL A 335 16.36 4.93 4.31
C VAL A 335 16.41 4.82 5.83
N GLY A 336 16.55 3.60 6.36
CA GLY A 336 16.88 3.33 7.75
C GLY A 336 18.21 3.99 8.12
N ILE A 337 18.20 5.31 8.23
CA ILE A 337 19.32 6.20 8.54
C ILE A 337 19.88 5.84 9.93
N ALA A 338 19.09 5.17 10.78
CA ALA A 338 19.56 4.63 12.06
C ALA A 338 20.55 3.46 11.92
N ALA A 339 20.39 2.59 10.91
CA ALA A 339 21.32 1.47 10.68
C ALA A 339 22.60 1.94 9.96
N LEU A 340 22.47 2.89 9.02
CA LEU A 340 23.60 3.44 8.27
C LEU A 340 24.44 4.40 9.12
N LEU A 341 23.84 5.31 9.90
CA LEU A 341 24.57 6.25 10.75
C LEU A 341 25.30 5.57 11.91
N LYS A 342 24.76 4.47 12.46
CA LYS A 342 25.45 3.70 13.52
C LYS A 342 26.64 2.89 12.97
N ALA A 343 26.59 2.54 11.68
CA ALA A 343 27.70 1.87 10.99
C ALA A 343 28.82 2.86 10.60
N THR A 344 28.50 4.13 10.33
CA THR A 344 29.48 5.14 9.86
C THR A 344 29.98 6.12 10.92
N HIS A 345 29.23 6.37 12.01
CA HIS A 345 29.61 7.30 13.10
C HIS A 345 29.36 6.68 14.49
N ARG A 346 30.36 5.98 15.03
CA ARG A 346 30.28 5.27 16.33
C ARG A 346 30.28 6.19 17.56
N ASP A 347 30.48 7.48 17.35
CA ASP A 347 30.83 8.51 18.34
C ASP A 347 29.74 9.58 18.52
N TRP A 348 28.60 9.46 17.83
CA TRP A 348 27.46 10.37 17.98
C TRP A 348 26.52 9.96 19.12
N SER A 349 26.06 10.93 19.92
CA SER A 349 25.13 10.67 21.03
C SER A 349 23.68 10.51 20.56
N SER A 350 22.89 9.74 21.32
CA SER A 350 21.49 9.38 21.03
C SER A 350 20.54 10.57 20.81
N ALA A 351 20.95 11.79 21.20
CA ALA A 351 20.18 13.02 21.00
C ALA A 351 20.27 13.56 19.57
N ALA A 352 21.34 13.27 18.82
CA ALA A 352 21.52 13.71 17.43
C ALA A 352 20.67 12.90 16.42
N ILE A 353 20.28 11.68 16.79
CA ILE A 353 19.47 10.76 15.96
C ILE A 353 17.96 11.08 16.02
N ARG A 354 17.53 11.92 16.98
CA ARG A 354 16.11 12.15 17.30
C ARG A 354 15.42 13.27 16.50
N SER A 355 16.16 14.04 15.71
CA SER A 355 15.64 15.29 15.12
C SER A 355 15.12 15.18 13.69
N PHE A 356 14.95 13.97 13.14
CA PHE A 356 14.44 13.80 11.78
C PHE A 356 13.48 12.61 11.70
N SER A 357 12.23 12.84 12.11
CA SER A 357 11.14 11.84 12.02
C SER A 357 9.80 12.56 12.05
N LEU A 358 9.35 13.04 10.91
CA LEU A 358 7.95 13.28 10.62
C LEU A 358 7.74 12.94 9.15
N LEU A 359 6.73 12.09 8.88
CA LEU A 359 5.77 12.17 7.78
C LEU A 359 5.25 10.75 7.44
N SER A 360 3.94 10.60 7.58
CA SER A 360 3.13 9.41 7.33
C SER A 360 2.05 9.79 6.32
N PRO A 361 1.72 8.94 5.33
CA PRO A 361 0.40 9.02 4.67
C PRO A 361 -0.18 7.60 4.48
N PHE A 362 -1.26 7.24 5.16
CA PHE A 362 -2.67 7.37 4.77
C PHE A 362 -3.06 6.71 3.43
N VAL A 363 -3.77 5.60 3.55
CA VAL A 363 -4.57 4.96 2.49
C VAL A 363 -5.92 5.69 2.45
N SER A 364 -6.31 6.25 1.31
CA SER A 364 -7.68 6.78 1.14
C SER A 364 -8.65 5.65 0.80
N THR A 365 -8.88 4.77 1.78
CA THR A 365 -10.14 4.06 1.95
C THR A 365 -10.73 4.61 3.25
N PHE A 366 -11.85 5.33 3.16
CA PHE A 366 -12.60 5.75 4.35
C PHE A 366 -13.28 4.53 4.97
N SER A 367 -12.49 3.75 5.70
CA SER A 367 -12.95 2.81 6.71
C SER A 367 -12.38 3.32 8.04
N SER A 368 -13.27 3.75 8.92
CA SER A 368 -12.98 4.27 10.26
C SER A 368 -11.90 3.43 10.96
N PRO A 369 -10.80 4.03 11.48
CA PRO A 369 -9.86 3.26 12.29
C PRO A 369 -10.52 2.83 13.61
N PRO A 370 -10.30 1.60 14.09
CA PRO A 370 -10.65 1.24 15.46
C PRO A 370 -9.81 2.10 16.41
N SER A 371 -10.51 2.80 17.29
CA SER A 371 -9.94 3.64 18.33
C SER A 371 -9.09 2.81 19.31
N PHE A 372 -7.77 2.87 19.18
CA PHE A 372 -6.85 2.46 20.23
C PHE A 372 -6.52 3.67 21.13
N VAL A 373 -7.20 3.71 22.28
CA VAL A 373 -6.92 4.64 23.37
C VAL A 373 -5.56 4.30 23.96
N GLY A 374 -4.53 5.09 23.61
CA GLY A 374 -3.24 5.04 24.27
C GLY A 374 -3.31 5.63 25.67
N HIS A 375 -3.36 4.77 26.69
CA HIS A 375 -3.14 5.16 28.08
C HIS A 375 -1.75 5.77 28.26
N LYS A 376 -1.68 7.10 28.45
CA LYS A 376 -0.50 7.77 28.99
C LYS A 376 -0.45 7.54 30.50
N ILE A 377 0.46 6.66 30.92
CA ILE A 377 0.96 6.62 32.29
C ILE A 377 1.87 7.84 32.51
N ARG A 378 1.51 8.73 33.44
CA ARG A 378 2.46 9.63 34.11
C ARG A 378 2.23 9.53 35.62
N PRO A 379 3.30 9.53 36.44
CA PRO A 379 3.19 9.35 37.88
C PRO A 379 2.76 10.64 38.60
N SER A 380 1.95 10.41 39.63
CA SER A 380 1.55 11.23 40.78
C SER A 380 2.20 12.60 41.00
N PHE A 381 1.38 13.64 41.24
CA PHE A 381 1.27 14.29 42.56
C PHE A 381 -0.02 15.14 42.68
N SER A 382 -0.61 15.02 43.87
CA SER A 382 -1.79 15.57 44.55
C SER A 382 -2.40 16.96 44.23
N LEU A 383 -3.75 17.00 44.34
CA LEU A 383 -4.61 17.84 45.22
C LEU A 383 -5.72 18.67 44.54
N LEU A 384 -6.94 18.45 45.08
CA LEU A 384 -8.14 19.31 45.16
C LEU A 384 -9.17 19.30 44.00
N SER A 385 -10.28 18.60 44.27
CA SER A 385 -11.65 18.84 43.78
C SER A 385 -12.32 19.98 44.59
N PRO A 386 -13.64 20.28 44.42
CA PRO A 386 -14.54 20.20 43.25
C PRO A 386 -15.27 21.54 43.01
N PHE A 387 -15.97 21.69 41.87
CA PHE A 387 -17.26 22.40 41.88
C PHE A 387 -18.24 21.85 40.83
N VAL A 388 -19.48 21.73 41.28
CA VAL A 388 -20.67 21.14 40.68
C VAL A 388 -21.47 22.22 39.94
N SER A 389 -22.11 21.89 38.81
CA SER A 389 -23.52 22.29 38.57
C SER A 389 -24.14 21.55 37.38
N THR A 390 -25.16 20.79 37.73
CA THR A 390 -26.28 20.29 36.92
C THR A 390 -27.12 21.42 36.31
N PHE A 391 -27.77 21.20 35.16
CA PHE A 391 -29.21 21.47 35.00
C PHE A 391 -29.81 20.75 33.78
N SER A 392 -31.10 20.50 33.90
CA SER A 392 -31.97 19.48 33.32
C SER A 392 -32.81 19.95 32.13
N SER A 393 -33.18 19.01 31.25
CA SER A 393 -34.29 19.06 30.27
C SER A 393 -35.67 18.93 30.96
N PRO A 394 -36.84 18.85 30.27
CA PRO A 394 -37.34 19.34 28.96
C PRO A 394 -38.73 20.06 29.14
N PRO A 395 -39.62 20.30 28.11
CA PRO A 395 -40.47 19.25 27.52
C PRO A 395 -40.88 19.43 26.02
N SER A 396 -41.58 18.40 25.55
CA SER A 396 -42.16 18.04 24.24
C SER A 396 -43.33 18.90 23.68
N CYS A 397 -43.56 18.83 22.35
CA CYS A 397 -44.85 18.52 21.67
C CYS A 397 -44.64 18.48 20.13
N ARG A 398 -44.89 17.33 19.45
CA ARG A 398 -46.07 16.94 18.63
C ARG A 398 -46.26 17.80 17.36
N SER A 399 -46.54 17.23 16.18
CA SER A 399 -47.42 16.09 15.85
C SER A 399 -46.88 15.14 14.79
#